data_AF-A0A560WWP2-F1
#
_entry.id   AF-A0A560WWP2-F1
#
_cell.length_a   1.000
_cell.length_b   1.000
_cell.length_c   1.000
_cell.angle_alpha   90.00
_cell.angle_beta   90.00
_cell.angle_gamma   90.00
#
_symmetry.space_group_name_H-M   'P 1'
#
loop_
_entity.id
_entity.type
_entity.pdbx_description
1 polymer ?
#
loop_
_entity_poly.entity_id
_entity_poly.type
_entity_poly.pdbx_seq_one_letter_code
_entity_poly.pdbx_strand_id
1 'polypeptide(L)'
;MVGEWRKSDGRNIFQMIDDAGGVGIWVRRTTWDASIARIVGMSEPSGPPPYYGSPKVVMDVYSLDGVPHDELAHLSTPGTYKTWRQVEAPSWIAHAILRELDDPAIENALSLLVNKRAGSSESRIDLDVPYARKNQAKALGARWDSVKKTWWLPTEGTRTAQEKARELGFLS
;
A
#
# COMPACT_ATOMS: atom_id res chain seq x y z
N MET A 1 -17.03 -7.31 26.97
CA MET A 1 -15.58 -7.35 27.27
C MET A 1 -14.84 -7.03 25.99
N VAL A 2 -14.31 -5.81 25.84
CA VAL A 2 -13.54 -5.43 24.65
C VAL A 2 -12.19 -6.14 24.76
N GLY A 3 -11.94 -7.14 23.90
CA GLY A 3 -10.79 -8.03 24.02
C GLY A 3 -9.47 -7.26 24.15
N GLU A 4 -8.65 -7.64 25.12
CA GLU A 4 -7.40 -6.95 25.47
C GLU A 4 -6.42 -6.81 24.29
N TRP A 5 -6.56 -7.67 23.28
CA TRP A 5 -5.79 -7.64 22.03
C TRP A 5 -5.89 -6.31 21.26
N ARG A 6 -6.93 -5.49 21.49
CA ARG A 6 -7.09 -4.19 20.81
C ARG A 6 -6.18 -3.09 21.39
N LYS A 7 -5.62 -3.28 22.60
CA LYS A 7 -4.70 -2.33 23.23
C LYS A 7 -3.44 -2.19 22.37
N SER A 8 -2.99 -0.95 22.13
CA SER A 8 -1.76 -0.69 21.38
C SER A 8 -0.56 -0.81 22.30
N ASP A 9 0.49 -1.43 21.81
CA ASP A 9 1.83 -1.44 22.38
C ASP A 9 2.74 -0.34 21.77
N GLY A 10 2.17 0.53 20.92
CA GLY A 10 2.89 1.59 20.23
C GLY A 10 3.69 1.14 19.00
N ARG A 11 3.71 -0.16 18.68
CA ARG A 11 4.47 -0.69 17.53
C ARG A 11 3.67 -0.62 16.24
N ASN A 12 4.37 -0.36 15.13
CA ASN A 12 3.83 -0.51 13.78
C ASN A 12 4.21 -1.88 13.19
N ILE A 13 3.70 -2.23 12.00
CA ILE A 13 3.94 -3.54 11.39
C ILE A 13 5.44 -3.79 11.13
N PHE A 14 6.19 -2.79 10.70
CA PHE A 14 7.62 -2.94 10.41
C PHE A 14 8.41 -3.28 11.67
N GLN A 15 8.08 -2.61 12.79
CA GLN A 15 8.68 -2.91 14.08
C GLN A 15 8.30 -4.30 14.58
N MET A 16 7.04 -4.74 14.37
CA MET A 16 6.62 -6.09 14.74
C MET A 16 7.36 -7.18 13.95
N ILE A 17 7.65 -6.93 12.66
CA ILE A 17 8.44 -7.82 11.80
C ILE A 17 9.90 -7.85 12.26
N ASP A 18 10.50 -6.69 12.53
CA ASP A 18 11.89 -6.57 13.01
C ASP A 18 12.08 -7.28 14.36
N ASP A 19 11.19 -7.01 15.33
CA ASP A 19 11.20 -7.64 16.65
C ASP A 19 11.04 -9.18 16.59
N ALA A 20 10.28 -9.67 15.60
CA ALA A 20 10.07 -11.10 15.38
C ALA A 20 11.19 -11.77 14.57
N GLY A 21 12.14 -11.00 14.03
CA GLY A 21 13.20 -11.48 13.16
C GLY A 21 12.74 -11.82 11.73
N GLY A 22 11.55 -11.39 11.31
CA GLY A 22 11.05 -11.63 9.96
C GLY A 22 9.53 -11.65 9.81
N VAL A 23 9.10 -11.98 8.58
CA VAL A 23 7.69 -12.21 8.25
C VAL A 23 7.19 -13.55 8.82
N GLY A 24 5.90 -13.84 8.68
CA GLY A 24 5.25 -15.01 9.25
C GLY A 24 4.49 -14.74 10.55
N ILE A 25 4.56 -13.51 11.07
CA ILE A 25 3.81 -13.08 12.25
C ILE A 25 2.31 -12.98 11.97
N TRP A 26 1.52 -13.17 13.01
CA TRP A 26 0.07 -13.04 12.97
C TRP A 26 -0.36 -11.68 13.51
N VAL A 27 -1.27 -11.04 12.78
CA VAL A 27 -1.79 -9.71 13.10
C VAL A 27 -3.30 -9.65 12.95
N ARG A 28 -3.93 -8.77 13.72
CA ARG A 28 -5.35 -8.43 13.57
C ARG A 28 -5.50 -6.93 13.37
N ARG A 29 -6.45 -6.56 12.52
CA ARG A 29 -6.83 -5.16 12.36
C ARG A 29 -7.80 -4.78 13.47
N THR A 30 -7.63 -3.61 14.07
CA THR A 30 -8.50 -3.14 15.17
C THR A 30 -9.97 -2.97 14.78
N THR A 31 -10.25 -2.82 13.48
CA THR A 31 -11.60 -2.74 12.91
C THR A 31 -12.14 -4.09 12.42
N TRP A 32 -11.35 -5.16 12.45
CA TRP A 32 -11.76 -6.50 12.01
C TRP A 32 -12.05 -7.37 13.22
N ASP A 33 -13.30 -7.78 13.38
CA ASP A 33 -13.72 -8.52 14.57
C ASP A 33 -13.60 -10.04 14.43
N ALA A 34 -13.72 -10.57 13.20
CA ALA A 34 -13.75 -12.01 12.92
C ALA A 34 -12.62 -12.50 12.00
N SER A 35 -11.61 -11.65 11.76
CA SER A 35 -10.51 -11.99 10.85
C SER A 35 -9.16 -11.81 11.52
N ILE A 36 -8.22 -12.62 11.06
CA ILE A 36 -6.81 -12.60 11.41
C ILE A 36 -5.99 -12.67 10.12
N ALA A 37 -4.81 -12.06 10.11
CA ALA A 37 -3.94 -12.06 8.95
C ALA A 37 -2.55 -12.56 9.33
N ARG A 38 -1.95 -13.37 8.46
CA ARG A 38 -0.54 -13.74 8.52
C ARG A 38 0.22 -12.86 7.57
N ILE A 39 1.23 -12.15 8.05
CA ILE A 39 2.11 -11.38 7.16
C ILE A 39 3.02 -12.38 6.45
N VAL A 40 2.98 -12.41 5.13
CA VAL A 40 3.74 -13.39 4.33
C VAL A 40 4.89 -12.77 3.56
N GLY A 41 4.90 -11.46 3.36
CA GLY A 41 5.99 -10.81 2.67
C GLY A 41 6.08 -9.31 2.93
N MET A 42 7.28 -8.78 2.82
CA MET A 42 7.59 -7.35 2.86
C MET A 42 8.62 -7.01 1.78
N SER A 43 8.38 -5.95 1.01
CA SER A 43 9.33 -5.48 0.02
C SER A 43 10.55 -4.87 0.68
N GLU A 44 11.65 -4.79 -0.07
CA GLU A 44 12.89 -4.23 0.44
C GLU A 44 12.70 -2.80 0.99
N PRO A 45 13.24 -2.53 2.19
CA PRO A 45 13.23 -1.21 2.77
C PRO A 45 14.13 -0.27 1.97
N SER A 46 13.65 0.93 1.62
CA SER A 46 14.38 1.92 0.83
C SER A 46 14.94 3.09 1.66
N GLY A 47 14.78 3.05 2.98
CA GLY A 47 15.24 4.10 3.88
C GLY A 47 15.45 3.62 5.32
N PRO A 48 15.86 4.53 6.23
CA PRO A 48 16.09 4.18 7.61
C PRO A 48 14.77 3.89 8.38
N PRO A 49 14.86 3.17 9.53
CA PRO A 49 13.74 2.99 10.43
C PRO A 49 13.14 4.33 10.91
N PRO A 50 11.87 4.35 11.36
CA PRO A 50 10.96 3.21 11.57
C PRO A 50 10.02 2.93 10.39
N TYR A 51 10.08 3.73 9.32
CA TYR A 51 9.16 3.63 8.18
C TYR A 51 9.81 3.11 6.91
N TYR A 52 11.13 3.05 6.85
CA TYR A 52 11.87 2.34 5.81
C TYR A 52 11.51 2.72 4.36
N GLY A 53 11.04 3.95 4.12
CA GLY A 53 10.55 4.37 2.80
C GLY A 53 9.16 3.83 2.40
N SER A 54 8.37 3.38 3.37
CA SER A 54 7.03 2.78 3.21
C SER A 54 7.02 1.49 2.36
N PRO A 55 7.78 0.46 2.77
CA PRO A 55 7.81 -0.81 2.07
C PRO A 55 6.42 -1.43 2.02
N LYS A 56 6.21 -2.23 0.98
CA LYS A 56 4.96 -2.93 0.71
C LYS A 56 4.92 -4.17 1.55
N VAL A 57 3.75 -4.48 2.09
CA VAL A 57 3.54 -5.65 2.91
C VAL A 57 2.34 -6.40 2.34
N VAL A 58 2.49 -7.71 2.19
CA VAL A 58 1.44 -8.63 1.76
C VAL A 58 1.11 -9.59 2.90
N MET A 59 -0.16 -9.96 2.97
CA MET A 59 -0.70 -10.82 4.02
C MET A 59 -1.73 -11.79 3.46
N ASP A 60 -1.85 -12.95 4.11
CA ASP A 60 -2.97 -13.87 3.93
C ASP A 60 -3.96 -13.67 5.05
N VAL A 61 -5.23 -13.49 4.72
CA VAL A 61 -6.32 -13.22 5.65
C VAL A 61 -7.14 -14.48 5.82
N TYR A 62 -7.42 -14.83 7.07
CA TYR A 62 -8.20 -15.99 7.46
C TYR A 62 -9.33 -15.56 8.41
N SER A 63 -10.39 -16.36 8.42
CA SER A 63 -11.37 -16.39 9.51
C SER A 63 -10.73 -16.90 10.79
N LEU A 64 -11.37 -16.64 11.94
CA LEU A 64 -10.90 -17.17 13.23
C LEU A 64 -10.92 -18.70 13.31
N ASP A 65 -11.66 -19.36 12.42
CA ASP A 65 -11.73 -20.82 12.30
C ASP A 65 -10.71 -21.40 11.27
N GLY A 66 -9.85 -20.55 10.69
CA GLY A 66 -8.79 -20.98 9.78
C GLY A 66 -9.19 -21.07 8.29
N VAL A 67 -10.39 -20.63 7.93
CA VAL A 67 -10.83 -20.56 6.53
C VAL A 67 -10.15 -19.38 5.82
N PRO A 68 -9.44 -19.57 4.69
CA PRO A 68 -8.83 -18.48 3.94
C PRO A 68 -9.90 -17.56 3.33
N HIS A 69 -9.65 -16.26 3.38
CA HIS A 69 -10.54 -15.21 2.88
C HIS A 69 -9.93 -14.44 1.72
N ASP A 70 -8.74 -13.87 1.94
CA ASP A 70 -7.98 -13.12 0.95
C ASP A 70 -6.53 -13.59 0.99
N GLU A 71 -5.93 -13.82 -0.18
CA GLU A 71 -4.54 -14.26 -0.29
C GLU A 71 -3.68 -13.17 -0.95
N LEU A 72 -2.43 -13.03 -0.49
CA LEU A 72 -1.48 -12.02 -0.97
C LEU A 72 -2.05 -10.59 -0.94
N ALA A 73 -2.96 -10.33 0.00
CA ALA A 73 -3.63 -9.06 0.12
C ALA A 73 -2.65 -7.97 0.54
N HIS A 74 -2.77 -6.79 -0.06
CA HIS A 74 -1.96 -5.64 0.35
C HIS A 74 -2.37 -5.16 1.75
N LEU A 75 -1.42 -5.17 2.68
CA LEU A 75 -1.64 -4.65 4.02
C LEU A 75 -1.67 -3.12 3.97
N SER A 76 -2.82 -2.54 4.30
CA SER A 76 -3.00 -1.09 4.31
C SER A 76 -2.36 -0.45 5.54
N THR A 77 -1.65 0.66 5.32
CA THR A 77 -1.08 1.50 6.39
C THR A 77 -0.16 0.75 7.38
N PRO A 78 0.85 -0.02 6.92
CA PRO A 78 1.77 -0.76 7.80
C PRO A 78 2.52 0.13 8.79
N GLY A 79 2.81 1.37 8.40
CA GLY A 79 3.56 2.32 9.23
C GLY A 79 2.77 2.93 10.39
N THR A 80 1.45 2.74 10.51
CA THR A 80 0.70 3.29 11.68
C THR A 80 0.56 2.24 12.78
N TYR A 81 0.89 2.65 14.00
CA TYR A 81 0.70 1.84 15.21
C TYR A 81 -0.77 1.71 15.64
N LYS A 82 -1.71 2.44 15.01
CA LYS A 82 -3.12 2.46 15.42
C LYS A 82 -3.96 1.34 14.82
N THR A 83 -3.53 0.79 13.69
CA THR A 83 -4.39 -0.06 12.83
C THR A 83 -4.23 -1.55 13.12
N TRP A 84 -3.01 -2.01 13.37
CA TRP A 84 -2.69 -3.43 13.44
C TRP A 84 -2.16 -3.84 14.82
N ARG A 85 -2.45 -5.07 15.23
CA ARG A 85 -2.01 -5.66 16.49
C ARG A 85 -1.42 -7.01 16.21
N GLN A 86 -0.19 -7.24 16.64
CA GLN A 86 0.36 -8.58 16.68
C GLN A 86 -0.44 -9.43 17.67
N VAL A 87 -0.73 -10.66 17.27
CA VAL A 87 -1.43 -11.64 18.10
C VAL A 87 -0.64 -12.95 18.08
N GLU A 88 -0.93 -13.81 19.04
CA GLU A 88 -0.39 -15.16 19.04
C GLU A 88 -0.93 -15.96 17.85
N ALA A 89 -0.14 -16.95 17.43
CA ALA A 89 -0.54 -17.83 16.36
C ALA A 89 -1.78 -18.63 16.77
N PRO A 90 -2.83 -18.70 15.92
CA PRO A 90 -4.07 -19.38 16.28
C PRO A 90 -3.88 -20.90 16.33
N SER A 91 -4.63 -21.61 17.17
CA SER A 91 -4.44 -23.06 17.38
C SER A 91 -4.66 -23.92 16.13
N TRP A 92 -5.51 -23.48 15.21
CA TRP A 92 -5.81 -24.20 13.98
C TRP A 92 -4.63 -24.26 13.00
N ILE A 93 -3.56 -23.48 13.19
CA ILE A 93 -2.37 -23.55 12.32
C ILE A 93 -1.72 -24.92 12.33
N ALA A 94 -1.88 -25.67 13.42
CA ALA A 94 -1.26 -26.99 13.57
C ALA A 94 -1.78 -28.00 12.52
N HIS A 95 -2.94 -27.73 11.92
CA HIS A 95 -3.60 -28.61 10.96
C HIS A 95 -3.93 -27.88 9.65
N ALA A 96 -3.55 -26.61 9.51
CA ALA A 96 -3.79 -25.82 8.31
C ALA A 96 -2.60 -25.90 7.36
N ILE A 97 -2.88 -25.99 6.06
CA ILE A 97 -1.86 -25.84 5.02
C ILE A 97 -1.68 -24.34 4.79
N LEU A 98 -0.56 -23.80 5.24
CA LEU A 98 -0.22 -22.39 5.08
C LEU A 98 0.74 -22.20 3.91
N ARG A 99 0.69 -21.03 3.28
CA ARG A 99 1.68 -20.63 2.27
C ARG A 99 3.10 -20.64 2.87
N GLU A 100 4.05 -21.14 2.09
CA GLU A 100 5.48 -21.06 2.38
C GLU A 100 5.98 -19.62 2.21
N LEU A 101 6.83 -19.15 3.12
CA LEU A 101 7.27 -17.74 3.10
C LEU A 101 8.22 -17.43 1.93
N ASP A 102 8.77 -18.47 1.29
CA ASP A 102 9.62 -18.37 0.10
C ASP A 102 8.84 -18.58 -1.22
N ASP A 103 7.51 -18.59 -1.17
CA ASP A 103 6.66 -18.73 -2.37
C ASP A 103 6.91 -17.57 -3.35
N PRO A 104 7.31 -17.84 -4.62
CA PRO A 104 7.57 -16.80 -5.62
C PRO A 104 6.35 -15.92 -5.92
N ALA A 105 5.14 -16.37 -5.63
CA ALA A 105 3.94 -15.55 -5.74
C ALA A 105 3.97 -14.34 -4.80
N ILE A 106 4.65 -14.44 -3.65
CA ILE A 106 4.84 -13.34 -2.69
C ILE A 106 5.68 -12.23 -3.33
N GLU A 107 6.81 -12.60 -3.95
CA GLU A 107 7.70 -11.65 -4.63
C GLU A 107 6.97 -10.96 -5.79
N ASN A 108 6.19 -11.71 -6.56
CA ASN A 108 5.37 -11.15 -7.65
C ASN A 108 4.34 -10.14 -7.10
N ALA A 109 3.59 -10.51 -6.06
CA ALA A 109 2.62 -9.62 -5.43
C ALA A 109 3.27 -8.34 -4.88
N LEU A 110 4.44 -8.46 -4.23
CA LEU A 110 5.21 -7.32 -3.74
C LEU A 110 5.69 -6.44 -4.90
N SER A 111 6.23 -7.04 -5.97
CA SER A 111 6.68 -6.34 -7.18
C SER A 111 5.54 -5.55 -7.82
N LEU A 112 4.36 -6.15 -7.94
CA LEU A 112 3.15 -5.45 -8.43
C LEU A 112 2.79 -4.24 -7.55
N LEU A 113 2.88 -4.37 -6.23
CA LEU A 113 2.58 -3.27 -5.30
C LEU A 113 3.63 -2.16 -5.31
N VAL A 114 4.91 -2.51 -5.49
CA VAL A 114 6.02 -1.56 -5.62
C VAL A 114 5.87 -0.78 -6.93
N ASN A 115 5.69 -1.48 -8.05
CA ASN A 115 5.48 -0.88 -9.36
C ASN A 115 4.24 0.01 -9.39
N LYS A 116 3.16 -0.37 -8.68
CA LYS A 116 1.94 0.46 -8.57
C LYS A 116 2.17 1.82 -7.90
N ARG A 117 3.24 2.02 -7.11
CA ARG A 117 3.64 3.34 -6.56
C ARG A 117 4.68 4.07 -7.40
N ALA A 118 5.39 3.39 -8.30
CA ALA A 118 6.28 4.01 -9.29
C ALA A 118 5.46 4.63 -10.43
N GLY A 119 4.44 5.42 -10.08
CA GLY A 119 3.42 5.90 -10.99
C GLY A 119 2.56 4.74 -11.49
N SER A 120 1.27 4.99 -11.58
CA SER A 120 0.61 4.52 -12.79
C SER A 120 1.49 4.94 -13.96
N SER A 121 2.08 4.00 -14.69
CA SER A 121 2.34 4.19 -16.11
C SER A 121 1.01 4.24 -16.88
N GLU A 122 -0.02 4.88 -16.30
CA GLU A 122 -0.95 5.66 -17.08
C GLU A 122 -0.08 6.79 -17.59
N SER A 123 0.25 6.74 -18.87
CA SER A 123 1.05 7.76 -19.51
C SER A 123 0.55 9.13 -19.02
N ARG A 124 1.44 9.93 -18.44
CA ARG A 124 1.07 11.26 -17.94
C ARG A 124 1.73 12.27 -18.83
N ILE A 125 0.97 13.31 -19.15
CA ILE A 125 1.47 14.41 -19.95
C ILE A 125 1.73 15.56 -18.97
N ASP A 126 3.01 15.84 -18.74
CA ASP A 126 3.44 17.00 -17.94
C ASP A 126 3.14 18.28 -18.74
N LEU A 127 2.56 19.29 -18.09
CA LEU A 127 2.13 20.56 -18.68
C LEU A 127 3.09 21.69 -18.31
N ASP A 128 3.49 22.51 -19.27
CA ASP A 128 4.20 23.77 -19.00
C ASP A 128 3.18 24.87 -18.73
N VAL A 129 2.84 25.06 -17.44
CA VAL A 129 1.84 26.04 -17.01
C VAL A 129 2.51 27.13 -16.20
N PRO A 130 2.65 28.36 -16.75
CA PRO A 130 3.07 29.52 -15.98
C PRO A 130 2.15 29.74 -14.77
N TYR A 131 2.70 30.22 -13.65
CA TYR A 131 1.94 30.40 -12.41
C TYR A 131 0.65 31.23 -12.59
N ALA A 132 0.67 32.23 -13.47
CA ALA A 132 -0.48 33.06 -13.81
C ALA A 132 -1.65 32.28 -14.43
N ARG A 133 -1.39 31.12 -15.03
CA ARG A 133 -2.36 30.29 -15.76
C ARG A 133 -2.75 29.01 -15.03
N LYS A 134 -2.36 28.83 -13.76
CA LYS A 134 -2.70 27.67 -12.93
C LYS A 134 -4.21 27.36 -12.87
N ASN A 135 -5.05 28.39 -12.93
CA ASN A 135 -6.50 28.23 -12.90
C ASN A 135 -7.02 27.53 -14.17
N GLN A 136 -6.39 27.79 -15.32
CA GLN A 136 -6.73 27.14 -16.59
C GLN A 136 -6.33 25.66 -16.55
N ALA A 137 -5.14 25.34 -16.05
CA ALA A 137 -4.72 23.94 -15.87
C ALA A 137 -5.65 23.17 -14.92
N LYS A 138 -6.04 23.78 -13.79
CA LYS A 138 -7.00 23.19 -12.86
C LYS A 138 -8.38 22.99 -13.50
N ALA A 139 -8.83 23.92 -14.34
CA ALA A 139 -10.10 23.80 -15.07
C ALA A 139 -10.10 22.67 -16.11
N LEU A 140 -8.92 22.28 -16.62
CA LEU A 140 -8.74 21.13 -17.50
C LEU A 140 -8.73 19.78 -16.75
N GLY A 141 -8.80 19.79 -15.42
CA GLY A 141 -8.65 18.59 -14.60
C GLY A 141 -7.19 18.17 -14.40
N ALA A 142 -6.24 19.07 -14.66
CA ALA A 142 -4.83 18.80 -14.38
C ALA A 142 -4.60 18.65 -12.87
N ARG A 143 -3.69 17.76 -12.53
CA ARG A 143 -3.24 17.49 -11.16
C ARG A 143 -1.88 18.14 -10.95
N TRP A 144 -1.64 18.63 -9.74
CA TRP A 144 -0.35 19.21 -9.36
C TRP A 144 0.58 18.12 -8.82
N ASP A 145 1.78 18.02 -9.37
CA ASP A 145 2.87 17.19 -8.84
C ASP A 145 3.79 18.07 -7.98
N SER A 146 3.78 17.85 -6.66
CA SER A 146 4.60 18.62 -5.72
C SER A 146 6.09 18.25 -5.75
N VAL A 147 6.45 17.12 -6.35
CA VAL A 147 7.84 16.65 -6.46
C VAL A 147 8.51 17.34 -7.64
N LYS A 148 7.87 17.28 -8.82
CA LYS A 148 8.34 17.95 -10.04
C LYS A 148 7.98 19.44 -10.09
N LYS A 149 7.09 19.90 -9.19
CA LYS A 149 6.51 21.25 -9.20
C LYS A 149 5.89 21.59 -10.56
N THR A 150 5.19 20.62 -11.15
CA THR A 150 4.56 20.77 -12.47
C THR A 150 3.11 20.28 -12.44
N TRP A 151 2.32 20.76 -13.39
CA TRP A 151 0.97 20.25 -13.63
C TRP A 151 1.04 19.05 -14.56
N TRP A 152 0.13 18.09 -14.43
CA TRP A 152 0.06 16.92 -15.32
C TRP A 152 -1.37 16.48 -15.57
N LEU A 153 -1.60 15.86 -16.73
CA LEU A 153 -2.86 15.21 -17.10
C LEU A 153 -2.68 13.70 -17.27
N PRO A 154 -3.64 12.87 -16.82
CA PRO A 154 -3.65 11.44 -17.15
C PRO A 154 -3.95 11.24 -18.64
N THR A 155 -3.24 10.33 -19.30
CA THR A 155 -3.55 10.00 -20.71
C THR A 155 -4.80 9.18 -20.85
N GLU A 156 -5.12 8.35 -19.86
CA GLU A 156 -6.28 7.47 -19.88
C GLU A 156 -7.52 8.26 -19.43
N GLY A 157 -8.45 8.48 -20.35
CA GLY A 157 -9.79 8.99 -20.04
C GLY A 157 -10.10 10.45 -20.38
N THR A 158 -9.12 11.28 -20.78
CA THR A 158 -9.40 12.73 -21.01
C THR A 158 -8.77 13.33 -22.27
N ARG A 159 -9.11 12.78 -23.45
CA ARG A 159 -8.68 13.33 -24.76
C ARG A 159 -8.97 14.83 -24.91
N THR A 160 -10.14 15.28 -24.47
CA THR A 160 -10.57 16.69 -24.56
C THR A 160 -9.72 17.63 -23.71
N ALA A 161 -9.21 17.18 -22.55
CA ALA A 161 -8.35 18.02 -21.72
C ALA A 161 -6.96 18.18 -22.33
N GLN A 162 -6.45 17.15 -23.00
CA GLN A 162 -5.15 17.18 -23.70
C GLN A 162 -5.21 18.09 -24.92
N GLU A 163 -6.28 18.02 -25.71
CA GLU A 163 -6.50 18.90 -26.87
C GLU A 163 -6.55 20.36 -26.42
N LYS A 164 -7.34 20.68 -25.39
CA LYS A 164 -7.38 22.03 -24.82
C LYS A 164 -6.05 22.49 -24.22
N ALA A 165 -5.28 21.58 -23.62
CA ALA A 165 -3.95 21.92 -23.10
C ALA A 165 -2.97 22.28 -24.23
N ARG A 166 -3.06 21.62 -25.40
CA ARG A 166 -2.33 22.00 -26.62
C ARG A 166 -2.78 23.35 -27.16
N GLU A 167 -4.10 23.60 -27.24
CA GLU A 167 -4.64 24.90 -27.68
C GLU A 167 -4.18 26.06 -26.78
N LEU A 168 -4.07 25.83 -25.47
CA LEU A 168 -3.62 26.83 -24.50
C LEU A 168 -2.09 27.02 -24.49
N GLY A 169 -1.35 26.23 -25.27
CA GLY A 169 0.11 26.25 -25.32
C GLY A 169 0.78 25.68 -24.07
N PHE A 170 0.08 24.89 -23.27
CA PHE A 170 0.67 24.16 -22.14
C PHE A 170 1.37 22.87 -22.58
N LEU A 171 1.18 22.51 -23.85
CA LEU A 171 1.81 21.39 -24.51
C LEU A 171 2.34 21.84 -25.87
N SER A 172 3.60 21.51 -26.11
CA SER A 172 4.30 21.69 -27.39
C SER A 172 3.95 20.60 -28.41
#